data_AF-A0A7V9P658-F1
#
_entry.id   AF-A0A7V9P658-F1
#
_cell.length_a   1.000
_cell.length_b   1.000
_cell.length_c   1.000
_cell.angle_alpha   90.00
_cell.angle_beta   90.00
_cell.angle_gamma   90.00
#
_symmetry.space_group_name_H-M   'P 1'
#
loop_
_entity.id
_entity.type
_entity.pdbx_description
1 polymer ?
#
loop_
_entity_poly.entity_id
_entity_poly.type
_entity_poly.pdbx_seq_one_letter_code
_entity_poly.pdbx_strand_id
1 'polypeptide(L)'
;MYDGLTGRYTFGCPVSGEVRVRLSRFRTVERLGGAAHPAVYRVRFACPCGDDHDGLLTHEDLDWAPLGAAGEVFFNVMTRRLESTLPDLLDQAARQIGAGEWPWSFFCYPEGRVRPIFPSAFRVLVPADERVGVAVRCPDCGGTSVNLVSARHVDEPFYNDARVDVIEHIFSHDHEFLLDSFRADLESDAFDARRLEL
;
A
#
# COMPACT_ATOMS: atom_id res chain seq x y z
N MET A 1 11.44 4.08 8.11
CA MET A 1 11.64 5.29 7.27
C MET A 1 11.52 4.90 5.81
N TYR A 2 10.81 5.68 5.01
CA TYR A 2 10.54 5.39 3.59
C TYR A 2 11.58 6.07 2.67
N ASP A 3 12.05 5.32 1.68
CA ASP A 3 12.96 5.76 0.62
C ASP A 3 12.13 6.04 -0.65
N GLY A 4 12.01 7.33 -0.98
CA GLY A 4 11.23 7.81 -2.12
C GLY A 4 11.83 7.54 -3.49
N LEU A 5 13.13 7.20 -3.57
CA LEU A 5 13.79 6.86 -4.84
C LEU A 5 13.56 5.40 -5.20
N THR A 6 13.54 4.51 -4.21
CA THR A 6 13.40 3.06 -4.45
C THR A 6 12.00 2.50 -4.17
N GLY A 7 11.13 3.30 -3.56
CA GLY A 7 9.77 2.91 -3.18
C GLY A 7 9.77 1.85 -2.07
N ARG A 8 10.64 2.02 -1.06
CA ARG A 8 10.86 0.99 -0.03
C ARG A 8 10.80 1.55 1.38
N TYR A 9 10.25 0.74 2.28
CA TYR A 9 10.22 0.98 3.71
C TYR A 9 11.41 0.29 4.38
N THR A 10 12.12 1.04 5.21
CA THR A 10 13.21 0.52 6.05
C THR A 10 12.66 0.09 7.40
N PHE A 11 12.90 -1.18 7.75
CA PHE A 11 12.56 -1.79 9.03
C PHE A 11 13.78 -2.46 9.67
N GLY A 12 13.71 -2.67 10.99
CA GLY A 12 14.68 -3.49 11.71
C GLY A 12 14.42 -4.98 11.49
N CYS A 13 15.49 -5.75 11.30
CA CYS A 13 15.47 -7.22 11.28
C CYS A 13 16.45 -7.74 12.33
N PRO A 14 16.04 -8.64 13.24
CA PRO A 14 16.95 -9.21 14.25
C PRO A 14 18.15 -9.96 13.66
N VAL A 15 18.02 -10.50 12.45
CA VAL A 15 19.06 -11.29 11.77
C VAL A 15 19.99 -10.42 10.93
N SER A 16 19.43 -9.47 10.18
CA SER A 16 20.17 -8.68 9.18
C SER A 16 20.42 -7.23 9.61
N GLY A 17 19.96 -6.82 10.79
CA GLY A 17 20.03 -5.45 11.28
C GLY A 17 18.93 -4.57 10.67
N GLU A 18 19.10 -4.17 9.42
CA GLU A 18 18.13 -3.35 8.68
C GLU A 18 17.76 -4.01 7.35
N VAL A 19 16.49 -3.92 6.98
CA VAL A 19 15.96 -4.44 5.72
C VAL A 19 15.07 -3.41 5.04
N ARG A 20 15.08 -3.42 3.71
CA ARG A 20 14.24 -2.57 2.87
C ARG A 20 13.22 -3.41 2.13
N VAL A 21 11.94 -3.13 2.32
CA VAL A 21 10.84 -3.91 1.75
C VAL A 21 9.84 -3.00 1.05
N ARG A 22 9.17 -3.52 0.03
CA ARG A 22 8.10 -2.80 -0.67
C ARG A 22 6.74 -3.01 0.00
N LEU A 23 5.75 -2.21 -0.35
CA LEU A 23 4.40 -2.28 0.21
C LEU A 23 3.72 -3.63 -0.09
N SER A 24 3.95 -4.19 -1.29
CA SER A 24 3.51 -5.52 -1.72
C SER A 24 4.04 -6.69 -0.88
N ARG A 25 5.09 -6.46 -0.06
CA ARG A 25 5.63 -7.44 0.88
C ARG A 25 5.00 -7.37 2.27
N PHE A 26 4.10 -6.42 2.49
CA PHE A 26 3.33 -6.36 3.73
C PHE A 26 2.37 -7.55 3.75
N ARG A 27 1.95 -7.92 4.96
CA ARG A 27 1.00 -9.00 5.24
C ARG A 27 -0.24 -8.43 5.89
N THR A 28 -0.05 -7.59 6.90
CA THR A 28 -1.13 -6.90 7.59
C THR A 28 -0.76 -5.45 7.87
N VAL A 29 -1.78 -4.60 7.89
CA VAL A 29 -1.68 -3.20 8.29
C VAL A 29 -2.78 -2.92 9.31
N GLU A 30 -2.37 -2.64 10.54
CA GLU A 30 -3.28 -2.46 11.67
C GLU A 30 -3.00 -1.14 12.36
N ARG A 31 -4.05 -0.32 12.53
CA ARG A 31 -3.95 0.89 13.33
C ARG A 31 -3.93 0.53 14.81
N LEU A 32 -2.87 0.91 15.52
CA LEU A 32 -2.79 0.73 16.96
C LEU A 32 -3.72 1.73 17.68
N GLY A 33 -4.38 1.26 18.73
CA GLY A 33 -5.14 2.13 19.62
C GLY A 33 -4.23 3.13 20.36
N GLY A 34 -4.74 4.31 20.67
CA GLY A 34 -3.98 5.34 21.38
C GLY A 34 -4.14 6.73 20.76
N ALA A 35 -3.02 7.41 20.50
CA ALA A 35 -3.00 8.77 20.00
C ALA A 35 -3.79 8.90 18.69
N ALA A 36 -4.75 9.84 18.67
CA ALA A 36 -5.45 10.19 17.44
C ALA A 36 -4.47 10.73 16.38
N HIS A 37 -3.47 11.51 16.83
CA HIS A 37 -2.38 12.06 16.02
C HIS A 37 -1.05 12.12 16.78
N PRO A 38 0.06 11.62 16.19
CA PRO A 38 0.10 10.86 14.95
C PRO A 38 -0.49 9.44 15.15
N ALA A 39 -1.32 9.00 14.21
CA ALA A 39 -1.77 7.62 14.18
C ALA A 39 -0.59 6.70 13.87
N VAL A 40 -0.45 5.61 14.64
CA VAL A 40 0.61 4.62 14.48
C VAL A 40 0.01 3.32 13.97
N TYR A 41 0.69 2.71 13.01
CA TYR A 41 0.31 1.46 12.39
C TYR A 41 1.35 0.39 12.73
N ARG A 42 0.86 -0.77 13.16
CA ARG A 42 1.62 -2.01 13.19
C ARG A 42 1.48 -2.67 11.82
N VAL A 43 2.63 -2.92 11.20
CA VAL A 43 2.73 -3.60 9.93
C VAL A 43 3.45 -4.92 10.14
N ARG A 44 2.83 -6.03 9.77
CA ARG A 44 3.54 -7.29 9.63
C ARG A 44 4.03 -7.41 8.20
N PHE A 45 5.31 -7.69 7.99
CA PHE A 45 5.90 -7.77 6.65
C PHE A 45 6.74 -9.04 6.48
N ALA A 46 6.79 -9.55 5.25
CA ALA A 46 7.65 -10.67 4.88
C ALA A 46 9.11 -10.19 4.76
N CYS A 47 9.93 -10.55 5.74
CA CYS A 47 11.34 -10.18 5.76
C CYS A 47 12.14 -11.04 4.77
N PRO A 48 13.16 -10.49 4.09
CA PRO A 48 14.10 -11.27 3.28
C PRO A 48 14.84 -12.38 4.06
N CYS A 49 14.86 -12.35 5.39
CA CYS A 49 15.47 -13.41 6.20
C CYS A 49 14.63 -14.71 6.22
N GLY A 50 13.40 -14.70 5.70
CA GLY A 50 12.52 -15.86 5.61
C GLY A 50 11.35 -15.85 6.60
N ASP A 51 11.41 -15.00 7.63
CA ASP A 51 10.36 -14.87 8.64
C ASP A 51 9.51 -13.61 8.41
N ASP A 52 8.31 -13.60 9.00
CA ASP A 52 7.54 -12.36 9.12
C ASP A 52 8.01 -11.57 10.34
N HIS A 53 8.07 -10.24 10.21
CA HIS A 53 8.43 -9.34 11.30
C HIS A 53 7.41 -8.21 11.44
N ASP A 54 7.33 -7.66 12.65
CA ASP A 54 6.54 -6.48 12.93
C ASP A 54 7.38 -5.21 12.78
N GLY A 55 6.80 -4.22 12.11
CA GLY A 55 7.31 -2.87 11.98
C GLY A 55 6.28 -1.85 12.44
N LEU A 56 6.76 -0.71 12.94
CA LEU A 56 5.90 0.43 13.27
C LEU A 56 6.10 1.52 12.24
N LEU A 57 4.99 2.04 11.72
CA LEU A 57 4.97 3.19 10.81
C LEU A 57 4.00 4.24 11.34
N THR A 58 4.31 5.50 11.10
CA THR A 58 3.35 6.59 11.32
C THR A 58 2.45 6.75 10.09
N HIS A 59 1.33 7.45 10.25
CA HIS A 59 0.52 7.90 9.11
C HIS A 59 1.33 8.70 8.08
N GLU A 60 2.29 9.51 8.53
CA GLU A 60 3.17 10.27 7.63
C GLU A 60 4.06 9.34 6.82
N ASP A 61 4.67 8.32 7.44
CA ASP A 61 5.49 7.34 6.73
C ASP A 61 4.68 6.51 5.74
N LEU A 62 3.44 6.15 6.10
CA LEU A 62 2.65 5.19 5.34
C LEU A 62 1.94 5.84 4.13
N ASP A 63 1.32 7.01 4.33
CA ASP A 63 0.45 7.63 3.31
C ASP A 63 1.10 8.82 2.60
N TRP A 64 1.95 9.60 3.29
CA TRP A 64 2.48 10.86 2.75
C TRP A 64 3.91 10.72 2.22
N ALA A 65 4.77 9.96 2.88
CA ALA A 65 6.15 9.75 2.45
C ALA A 65 6.25 9.23 1.01
N PRO A 66 5.38 8.29 0.54
CA PRO A 66 5.36 7.87 -0.86
C PRO A 66 5.05 8.96 -1.87
N LEU A 67 4.37 10.04 -1.46
CA LEU A 67 4.00 11.15 -2.33
C LEU A 67 5.10 12.23 -2.41
N GLY A 68 6.28 11.96 -1.85
CA GLY A 68 7.41 12.89 -1.84
C GLY A 68 7.62 13.65 -0.54
N ALA A 69 6.86 13.34 0.54
CA ALA A 69 7.08 14.01 1.83
C ALA A 69 8.40 13.60 2.50
N ALA A 70 8.94 12.41 2.19
CA ALA A 70 10.29 12.00 2.57
C ALA A 70 11.27 12.40 1.47
N GLY A 71 11.88 13.57 1.62
CA GLY A 71 12.81 14.13 0.64
C GLY A 71 14.19 13.50 0.71
N GLU A 72 14.54 12.67 -0.28
CA GLU A 72 15.91 12.17 -0.41
C GLU A 72 16.81 13.23 -1.06
N VAL A 73 18.09 13.21 -0.67
CA VAL A 73 19.14 14.03 -1.29
C VAL A 73 19.98 13.14 -2.18
N PHE A 74 20.14 13.51 -3.44
CA PHE A 74 20.95 12.77 -4.41
C PHE A 74 22.06 13.64 -4.99
N PHE A 75 23.12 13.01 -5.48
CA PHE A 75 24.19 13.70 -6.19
C PHE A 75 23.84 13.83 -7.67
N ASN A 76 23.47 15.04 -8.10
CA ASN A 76 23.21 15.35 -9.49
C ASN A 76 24.54 15.47 -10.24
N VAL A 77 24.83 14.49 -11.11
CA VAL A 77 26.07 14.44 -11.89
C VAL A 77 26.16 15.58 -12.92
N MET A 78 25.01 16.08 -13.40
CA MET A 78 24.96 17.16 -14.39
C MET A 78 25.29 18.53 -13.78
N THR A 79 25.00 18.73 -12.49
CA THR A 79 25.27 19.99 -11.77
C THR A 79 26.43 19.88 -10.78
N ARG A 80 26.91 18.66 -10.49
CA ARG A 80 27.88 18.32 -9.43
C ARG A 80 27.46 18.80 -8.04
N ARG A 81 26.17 18.72 -7.73
CA ARG A 81 25.62 19.17 -6.45
C ARG A 81 24.75 18.10 -5.81
N LEU A 82 24.65 18.16 -4.48
CA LEU A 82 23.63 17.45 -3.75
C LEU A 82 22.32 18.25 -3.86
N GLU A 83 21.29 17.62 -4.41
CA GLU A 83 19.99 18.22 -4.67
C GLU A 83 18.89 17.36 -4.02
N SER A 84 17.78 18.01 -3.64
CA SER A 84 16.63 17.33 -3.01
C SER A 84 15.55 17.10 -4.05
N THR A 85 14.96 15.90 -4.05
CA THR A 85 13.81 15.58 -4.92
C THR A 85 12.47 16.09 -4.40
N LEU A 86 12.41 16.52 -3.13
CA LEU A 86 11.17 16.84 -2.43
C LEU A 86 10.29 17.89 -3.15
N PRO A 87 10.83 19.03 -3.62
CA PRO A 87 10.00 20.05 -4.28
C PRO A 87 9.35 19.52 -5.57
N ASP A 88 10.10 18.76 -6.36
CA ASP A 88 9.65 18.27 -7.66
C ASP A 88 8.65 17.13 -7.50
N LEU A 89 8.88 16.19 -6.57
CA LEU A 89 7.96 15.07 -6.32
C LEU A 89 6.63 15.55 -5.74
N LEU A 90 6.66 16.52 -4.81
CA LEU A 90 5.43 17.10 -4.26
C LEU A 90 4.65 17.89 -5.30
N ASP A 91 5.33 18.68 -6.16
CA ASP A 91 4.66 19.40 -7.24
C ASP A 91 4.05 18.43 -8.26
N GLN A 92 4.76 17.37 -8.63
CA GLN A 92 4.23 16.33 -9.51
C GLN A 92 3.01 15.61 -8.89
N ALA A 93 3.07 15.25 -7.61
CA ALA A 93 1.94 14.63 -6.91
C ALA A 93 0.73 15.57 -6.86
N ALA A 94 0.94 16.86 -6.55
CA ALA A 94 -0.12 17.87 -6.52
C ALA A 94 -0.77 18.05 -7.89
N ARG A 95 0.01 18.06 -8.98
CA ARG A 95 -0.52 18.16 -10.35
C ARG A 95 -1.38 16.96 -10.74
N GLN A 96 -0.95 15.74 -10.44
CA GLN A 96 -1.72 14.53 -10.74
C GLN A 96 -3.03 14.50 -9.96
N ILE A 97 -2.98 14.77 -8.64
CA ILE A 97 -4.19 14.87 -7.81
C ILE A 97 -5.12 15.97 -8.33
N GLY A 98 -4.57 17.12 -8.73
CA GLY A 98 -5.34 18.22 -9.33
C GLY A 98 -5.99 17.88 -10.67
N ALA A 99 -5.42 16.93 -11.42
CA ALA A 99 -6.00 16.39 -12.66
C ALA A 99 -7.06 15.30 -12.40
N GLY A 100 -7.30 14.91 -11.13
CA GLY A 100 -8.22 13.84 -10.75
C GLY A 100 -7.57 12.46 -10.70
N GLU A 101 -6.26 12.35 -10.93
CA GLU A 101 -5.51 11.11 -10.81
C GLU A 101 -5.10 10.87 -9.36
N TRP A 102 -5.56 9.75 -8.80
CA TRP A 102 -5.31 9.40 -7.40
C TRP A 102 -4.13 8.44 -7.25
N PRO A 103 -3.28 8.61 -6.20
CA PRO A 103 -2.09 7.79 -6.01
C PRO A 103 -2.38 6.29 -5.95
N TRP A 104 -3.45 5.89 -5.27
CA TRP A 104 -3.96 4.53 -5.32
C TRP A 104 -5.49 4.57 -5.43
N SER A 105 -6.00 3.71 -6.30
CA SER A 105 -7.43 3.55 -6.54
C SER A 105 -7.79 2.07 -6.49
N PHE A 106 -8.86 1.72 -5.77
CA PHE A 106 -9.36 0.35 -5.68
C PHE A 106 -10.87 0.31 -5.86
N PHE A 107 -11.40 -0.85 -6.26
CA PHE A 107 -12.84 -1.02 -6.43
C PHE A 107 -13.51 -1.21 -5.06
N CYS A 108 -14.52 -0.38 -4.78
CA CYS A 108 -15.39 -0.53 -3.62
C CYS A 108 -16.59 -1.38 -4.01
N TYR A 109 -16.63 -2.64 -3.57
CA TYR A 109 -17.71 -3.55 -3.88
C TYR A 109 -19.09 -3.05 -3.40
N PRO A 110 -19.27 -2.59 -2.15
CA PRO A 110 -20.57 -2.09 -1.68
C PRO A 110 -21.12 -0.89 -2.47
N GLU A 111 -20.25 -0.07 -3.03
CA GLU A 111 -20.67 1.11 -3.81
C GLU A 111 -20.67 0.88 -5.33
N GLY A 112 -20.12 -0.24 -5.80
CA GLY A 112 -20.03 -0.55 -7.22
C GLY A 112 -19.16 0.41 -8.04
N ARG A 113 -18.19 1.11 -7.41
CA ARG A 113 -17.32 2.09 -8.09
C ARG A 113 -15.90 2.11 -7.54
N VAL A 114 -14.99 2.70 -8.32
CA VAL A 114 -13.61 2.95 -7.92
C VAL A 114 -13.54 4.06 -6.89
N ARG A 115 -12.69 3.91 -5.88
CA ARG A 115 -12.44 4.91 -4.84
C ARG A 115 -10.95 5.19 -4.66
N PRO A 116 -10.57 6.45 -4.37
CA PRO A 116 -9.24 6.77 -3.89
C PRO A 116 -9.01 6.15 -2.52
N ILE A 117 -7.86 5.51 -2.34
CA ILE A 117 -7.49 4.79 -1.11
C ILE A 117 -6.07 5.15 -0.74
N PHE A 118 -5.76 5.16 0.55
CA PHE A 118 -4.40 5.30 1.06
C PHE A 118 -3.91 3.97 1.67
N PRO A 119 -2.60 3.69 1.71
CA PRO A 119 -2.06 2.46 2.29
C PRO A 119 -2.52 2.18 3.73
N SER A 120 -2.83 3.20 4.54
CA SER A 120 -3.42 3.05 5.87
C SER A 120 -4.81 2.40 5.92
N ALA A 121 -5.53 2.39 4.80
CA ALA A 121 -6.81 1.70 4.65
C ALA A 121 -6.65 0.22 4.28
N PHE A 122 -5.43 -0.25 4.01
CA PHE A 122 -5.16 -1.66 3.81
C PHE A 122 -5.35 -2.42 5.12
N ARG A 123 -5.76 -3.69 5.00
CA ARG A 123 -5.92 -4.60 6.14
C ARG A 123 -5.02 -5.80 5.99
N VAL A 124 -5.14 -6.47 4.85
CA VAL A 124 -4.43 -7.69 4.53
C VAL A 124 -3.87 -7.60 3.12
N LEU A 125 -2.63 -8.04 2.95
CA LEU A 125 -1.97 -8.19 1.66
C LEU A 125 -1.45 -9.62 1.54
N VAL A 126 -1.82 -10.32 0.48
CA VAL A 126 -1.36 -11.68 0.21
C VAL A 126 -0.82 -11.76 -1.21
N PRO A 127 0.40 -12.28 -1.40
CA PRO A 127 1.00 -12.44 -2.71
C PRO A 127 0.32 -13.60 -3.44
N ALA A 128 0.07 -13.41 -4.72
CA ALA A 128 -0.52 -14.40 -5.61
C ALA A 128 0.24 -14.35 -6.94
N ASP A 129 1.30 -15.15 -7.07
CA ASP A 129 2.24 -15.12 -8.19
C ASP A 129 2.78 -13.70 -8.52
N GLU A 130 2.44 -13.16 -9.68
CA GLU A 130 2.84 -11.80 -10.13
C GLU A 130 1.88 -10.70 -9.62
N ARG A 131 0.86 -11.08 -8.86
CA ARG A 131 -0.19 -10.21 -8.33
C ARG A 131 -0.20 -10.20 -6.82
N VAL A 132 -0.98 -9.29 -6.27
CA VAL A 132 -1.19 -9.08 -4.85
C VAL A 132 -2.69 -8.96 -4.62
N GLY A 133 -3.22 -9.85 -3.81
CA GLY A 133 -4.55 -9.68 -3.23
C GLY A 133 -4.44 -8.66 -2.10
N VAL A 134 -5.26 -7.61 -2.15
CA VAL A 134 -5.34 -6.55 -1.16
C VAL A 134 -6.77 -6.45 -0.64
N ALA A 135 -6.93 -6.68 0.67
CA ALA A 135 -8.16 -6.34 1.38
C ALA A 135 -8.08 -4.87 1.82
N VAL A 136 -8.99 -4.06 1.29
CA VAL A 136 -9.02 -2.62 1.48
C VAL A 136 -10.31 -2.23 2.17
N ARG A 137 -10.22 -1.40 3.22
CA ARG A 137 -11.38 -0.78 3.83
C ARG A 137 -11.68 0.56 3.15
N CYS A 138 -12.85 0.69 2.54
CA CYS A 138 -13.29 1.94 1.93
C CYS A 138 -13.40 3.04 3.01
N PRO A 139 -12.74 4.21 2.84
CA PRO A 139 -12.83 5.31 3.80
C PRO A 139 -14.23 5.96 3.82
N ASP A 140 -15.00 5.86 2.74
CA ASP A 140 -16.30 6.52 2.60
C ASP A 140 -17.44 5.68 3.21
N CYS A 141 -17.63 4.44 2.77
CA CYS A 141 -18.71 3.57 3.27
C CYS A 141 -18.29 2.65 4.42
N GLY A 142 -16.99 2.55 4.71
CA GLY A 142 -16.45 1.71 5.79
C GLY A 142 -16.41 0.22 5.50
N GLY A 143 -16.95 -0.24 4.36
CA GLY A 143 -16.95 -1.62 3.92
C GLY A 143 -15.57 -2.09 3.43
N THR A 144 -15.31 -3.40 3.54
CA THR A 144 -14.06 -4.01 3.06
C THR A 144 -14.30 -4.67 1.70
N SER A 145 -13.41 -4.41 0.73
CA SER A 145 -13.40 -5.10 -0.55
C SER A 145 -12.04 -5.77 -0.80
N VAL A 146 -12.07 -6.90 -1.50
CA VAL A 146 -10.87 -7.64 -1.90
C VAL A 146 -10.59 -7.37 -3.36
N ASN A 147 -9.37 -6.90 -3.64
CA ASN A 147 -8.93 -6.57 -4.98
C ASN A 147 -7.65 -7.36 -5.29
N LEU A 148 -7.57 -7.97 -6.46
CA LEU A 148 -6.38 -8.61 -6.99
C LEU A 148 -5.77 -7.68 -8.04
N VAL A 149 -4.57 -7.20 -7.75
CA VAL A 149 -3.87 -6.17 -8.53
C VAL A 149 -2.43 -6.58 -8.78
N SER A 150 -1.73 -5.92 -9.71
CA SER A 150 -0.30 -6.09 -9.90
C SER A 150 0.48 -5.59 -8.68
N ALA A 151 1.67 -6.14 -8.43
CA ALA A 151 2.53 -5.60 -7.37
C ALA A 151 2.88 -4.12 -7.59
N ARG A 152 2.92 -3.70 -8.86
CA ARG A 152 3.20 -2.32 -9.25
C ARG A 152 2.08 -1.36 -8.86
N HIS A 153 0.81 -1.77 -8.97
CA HIS A 153 -0.35 -1.00 -8.49
C HIS A 153 -0.22 -0.66 -7.00
N VAL A 154 0.34 -1.57 -6.21
CA VAL A 154 0.52 -1.37 -4.77
C VAL A 154 1.77 -0.53 -4.49
N ASP A 155 2.89 -0.85 -5.15
CA ASP A 155 4.21 -0.33 -4.83
C ASP A 155 4.51 1.07 -5.40
N GLU A 156 3.86 1.46 -6.51
CA GLU A 156 4.13 2.71 -7.21
C GLU A 156 2.93 3.67 -7.15
N PRO A 157 3.03 4.78 -6.40
CA PRO A 157 2.00 5.82 -6.41
C PRO A 157 1.72 6.30 -7.83
N PHE A 158 0.45 6.53 -8.13
CA PHE A 158 -0.10 6.96 -9.42
C PHE A 158 -0.02 5.91 -10.55
N TYR A 159 0.55 4.73 -10.30
CA TYR A 159 0.36 3.58 -11.19
C TYR A 159 -0.87 2.80 -10.75
N ASN A 160 -1.94 2.85 -11.53
CA ASN A 160 -3.14 2.05 -11.30
C ASN A 160 -3.35 1.12 -12.50
N ASP A 161 -3.60 -0.16 -12.23
CA ASP A 161 -3.94 -1.14 -13.25
C ASP A 161 -5.21 -0.71 -14.00
N ALA A 162 -5.28 -0.95 -15.30
CA ALA A 162 -6.49 -0.67 -16.07
C ALA A 162 -7.68 -1.58 -15.68
N ARG A 163 -7.41 -2.71 -15.00
CA ARG A 163 -8.38 -3.71 -14.55
C ARG A 163 -7.92 -4.32 -13.23
N VAL A 164 -8.86 -4.55 -12.33
CA VAL A 164 -8.62 -5.23 -11.05
C VAL A 164 -9.64 -6.34 -10.89
N ASP A 165 -9.21 -7.51 -10.46
CA ASP A 165 -10.16 -8.59 -10.19
C ASP A 165 -10.67 -8.47 -8.76
N VAL A 166 -11.96 -8.68 -8.53
CA VAL A 166 -12.63 -8.40 -7.25
C VAL A 166 -13.43 -9.62 -6.86
N ILE A 167 -13.36 -10.05 -5.61
CA ILE A 167 -14.29 -11.05 -5.06
C ILE A 167 -15.34 -10.37 -4.20
N GLU A 168 -16.58 -10.84 -4.32
CA GLU A 168 -17.65 -10.62 -3.34
C GLU A 168 -17.35 -11.40 -2.05
N HIS A 169 -16.44 -10.89 -1.22
CA HIS A 169 -16.31 -11.36 0.16
C HIS A 169 -16.31 -10.17 1.12
N ILE A 170 -17.45 -9.98 1.78
CA ILE A 170 -17.59 -9.04 2.90
C ILE A 170 -17.02 -9.74 4.14
N PHE A 171 -15.74 -9.53 4.40
CA PHE A 171 -15.13 -10.01 5.63
C PHE A 171 -15.65 -9.24 6.85
N SER A 172 -15.93 -9.96 7.94
CA SER A 172 -16.11 -9.38 9.26
C SER A 172 -14.79 -8.82 9.80
N HIS A 173 -14.85 -8.02 10.87
CA HIS A 173 -13.73 -7.21 11.36
C HIS A 173 -12.51 -8.00 11.93
N ASP A 174 -12.53 -9.33 11.98
CA ASP A 174 -11.48 -10.13 12.62
C ASP A 174 -10.31 -10.46 11.68
N HIS A 175 -9.17 -9.80 11.92
CA HIS A 175 -7.99 -9.76 11.04
C HIS A 175 -7.26 -11.11 10.84
N GLU A 176 -7.23 -12.00 11.84
CA GLU A 176 -6.55 -13.32 11.70
C GLU A 176 -7.38 -14.30 10.87
N PHE A 177 -8.69 -14.34 11.08
CA PHE A 177 -9.60 -15.14 10.27
C PHE A 177 -9.64 -14.64 8.82
N LEU A 178 -9.51 -13.32 8.64
CA LEU A 178 -9.36 -12.65 7.36
C LEU A 178 -8.19 -13.20 6.55
N LEU A 179 -7.00 -13.41 7.13
CA LEU A 179 -5.81 -13.89 6.39
C LEU A 179 -5.96 -15.32 5.85
N ASP A 180 -6.45 -16.24 6.66
CA ASP A 180 -6.56 -17.65 6.26
C ASP A 180 -7.72 -17.87 5.29
N SER A 181 -8.86 -17.19 5.50
CA SER A 181 -9.97 -17.20 4.54
C SER A 181 -9.59 -16.50 3.23
N PHE A 182 -8.80 -15.41 3.29
CA PHE A 182 -8.30 -14.72 2.10
C PHE A 182 -7.33 -15.57 1.27
N ARG A 183 -6.49 -16.38 1.92
CA ARG A 183 -5.64 -17.36 1.21
C ARG A 183 -6.48 -18.44 0.53
N ALA A 184 -7.49 -18.96 1.22
CA ALA A 184 -8.40 -19.94 0.64
C ALA A 184 -9.17 -19.36 -0.56
N ASP A 185 -9.59 -18.09 -0.48
CA ASP A 185 -10.29 -17.41 -1.57
C ASP A 185 -9.36 -17.11 -2.75
N LEU A 186 -8.08 -16.79 -2.50
CA LEU A 186 -7.06 -16.62 -3.55
C LEU A 186 -6.79 -17.89 -4.36
N GLU A 187 -6.90 -19.05 -3.72
CA GLU A 187 -6.75 -20.37 -4.36
C GLU A 187 -8.04 -20.84 -5.06
N SER A 188 -9.10 -20.03 -5.04
CA SER A 188 -10.39 -20.33 -5.67
C SER A 188 -10.59 -19.58 -6.99
N ASP A 189 -11.45 -20.13 -7.87
CA ASP A 189 -11.88 -19.47 -9.12
C ASP A 189 -12.94 -18.35 -8.88
N ALA A 190 -13.07 -17.81 -7.67
CA ALA A 190 -14.16 -16.89 -7.28
C ALA A 190 -13.97 -15.42 -7.70
N PHE A 191 -12.89 -15.08 -8.42
CA PHE A 191 -12.58 -13.70 -8.82
C PHE A 191 -13.38 -13.25 -10.05
N ASP A 192 -14.18 -12.21 -9.89
CA ASP A 192 -14.81 -11.50 -10.99
C ASP A 192 -13.89 -10.37 -11.50
N ALA A 193 -13.56 -10.38 -12.78
CA ALA A 193 -12.77 -9.30 -13.38
C ALA A 193 -13.57 -7.99 -13.49
N ARG A 194 -13.11 -6.91 -12.83
CA ARG A 194 -13.73 -5.58 -12.90
C ARG A 194 -12.79 -4.56 -13.54
N ARG A 195 -13.33 -3.76 -14.46
CA ARG A 195 -12.56 -2.67 -15.08
C ARG A 195 -12.49 -1.49 -14.12
N LEU A 196 -11.30 -0.91 -13.96
CA LEU A 196 -11.17 0.43 -13.40
C LEU A 196 -11.36 1.41 -14.57
N GLU A 197 -12.51 2.06 -14.64
CA GLU A 197 -12.66 3.28 -15.44
C GLU A 197 -12.21 4.43 -14.54
N LEU A 198 -10.93 4.82 -14.68
CA LEU A 198 -10.28 5.92 -13.99
C LEU A 198 -10.46 7.22 -14.76
#